data_AF-A0A552V7X4-F1
#
_entry.id   AF-A0A552V7X4-F1
#
_cell.length_a   1.000
_cell.length_b   1.000
_cell.length_c   1.000
_cell.angle_alpha   90.00
_cell.angle_beta   90.00
_cell.angle_gamma   90.00
#
_symmetry.space_group_name_H-M   'P 1'
#
loop_
_entity.id
_entity.type
_entity.pdbx_description
1 polymer ?
#
loop_
_entity_poly.entity_id
_entity_poly.type
_entity_poly.pdbx_seq_one_letter_code
_entity_poly.pdbx_strand_id
1 'polypeptide(L)'
;MDEIKLTGGARIGRSNATWPFATLTVTKDKLELNATILGKFVFLSGDIVSFDTLNSIGKYNGVRIYHIVPGYNEKVVFWTPKPAQLIQQIHATGFISNTGIPSANSPERKLQAAGGFPLRKSAAIIAVVVWNVLFISGIASIILTNGNMKLFQLAASAALALLIMFSLLTMFSKSFAAKVLKEGREVSDIKKFLIFLIIIAAFMLVNFTFLAAAFSEPY
;
A
#
# COMPACT_ATOMS: atom_id res chain seq x y z
N MET A 1 -5.68 -0.68 29.14
CA MET A 1 -4.70 -0.74 28.05
C MET A 1 -5.30 0.09 26.94
N ASP A 2 -4.73 1.26 26.69
CA ASP A 2 -5.47 2.30 25.97
C ASP A 2 -5.22 2.27 24.46
N GLU A 3 -4.12 1.62 24.05
CA GLU A 3 -3.76 1.38 22.65
C GLU A 3 -3.08 0.02 22.47
N ILE A 4 -3.43 -0.69 21.39
CA ILE A 4 -2.71 -1.86 20.88
C ILE A 4 -2.11 -1.51 19.55
N LYS A 5 -0.84 -1.88 19.33
CA LYS A 5 -0.17 -1.71 18.05
C LYS A 5 0.62 -2.98 17.70
N LEU A 6 0.24 -3.63 16.60
CA LEU A 6 0.86 -4.87 16.14
C LEU A 6 1.25 -4.79 14.67
N THR A 7 2.41 -5.35 14.35
CA THR A 7 2.89 -5.49 12.96
C THR A 7 2.63 -6.91 12.49
N GLY A 8 2.05 -7.04 11.30
CA GLY A 8 1.50 -8.27 10.75
C GLY A 8 1.54 -8.28 9.22
N GLY A 9 0.76 -9.19 8.65
CA GLY A 9 0.30 -9.09 7.26
C GLY A 9 -1.17 -8.68 7.22
N ALA A 10 -1.70 -8.43 6.03
CA ALA A 10 -3.12 -8.21 5.82
C ALA A 10 -3.59 -8.82 4.51
N ARG A 11 -4.88 -9.10 4.41
CA ARG A 11 -5.57 -9.42 3.17
C ARG A 11 -6.75 -8.48 3.01
N ILE A 12 -6.83 -7.85 1.86
CA ILE A 12 -7.95 -6.98 1.47
C ILE A 12 -8.54 -7.55 0.18
N GLY A 13 -9.72 -8.17 0.28
CA GLY A 13 -10.35 -8.87 -0.84
C GLY A 13 -9.50 -10.04 -1.35
N ARG A 14 -9.01 -9.88 -2.59
CA ARG A 14 -8.14 -10.86 -3.26
C ARG A 14 -6.66 -10.54 -3.10
N SER A 15 -6.32 -9.36 -2.59
CA SER A 15 -4.94 -8.89 -2.48
C SER A 15 -4.36 -9.20 -1.10
N ASN A 16 -3.11 -9.65 -1.06
CA ASN A 16 -2.40 -9.99 0.16
C ASN A 16 -1.18 -9.07 0.34
N ALA A 17 -1.00 -8.59 1.57
CA ALA A 17 0.21 -7.98 2.08
C ALA A 17 0.80 -8.94 3.12
N THR A 18 1.97 -9.50 2.84
CA THR A 18 2.63 -10.44 3.75
C THR A 18 3.24 -9.71 4.95
N TRP A 19 3.64 -10.45 5.99
CA TRP A 19 4.42 -9.86 7.08
C TRP A 19 5.75 -9.30 6.53
N PRO A 20 6.23 -8.11 6.95
CA PRO A 20 5.69 -7.18 7.97
C PRO A 20 4.95 -5.97 7.37
N PHE A 21 4.24 -6.12 6.25
CA PHE A 21 3.67 -5.01 5.47
C PHE A 21 2.31 -4.49 5.96
N ALA A 22 1.81 -4.99 7.10
CA ALA A 22 0.62 -4.43 7.73
C ALA A 22 0.87 -4.02 9.18
N THR A 23 0.20 -2.98 9.63
CA THR A 23 0.15 -2.55 11.02
C THR A 23 -1.32 -2.40 11.43
N LEU A 24 -1.69 -3.06 12.51
CA LEU A 24 -2.99 -2.91 13.16
C LEU A 24 -2.79 -2.06 14.42
N THR A 25 -3.48 -0.93 14.48
CA THR A 25 -3.56 -0.06 15.66
C THR A 25 -4.99 -0.03 16.14
N VAL A 26 -5.22 -0.26 17.43
CA VAL A 26 -6.56 -0.27 18.04
C VAL A 26 -6.56 0.63 19.25
N THR A 27 -7.45 1.60 19.27
CA THR A 27 -7.76 2.45 20.42
C THR A 27 -9.22 2.25 20.81
N LYS A 28 -9.65 2.87 21.91
CA LYS A 28 -11.07 2.86 22.31
C LYS A 28 -12.02 3.39 21.23
N ASP A 29 -11.57 4.31 20.39
CA ASP A 29 -12.43 5.01 19.42
C ASP A 29 -12.36 4.45 18.01
N LYS A 30 -11.21 3.88 17.62
CA LYS A 30 -10.97 3.44 16.25
C LYS A 30 -10.03 2.24 16.16
N LEU A 31 -10.24 1.46 15.11
CA LEU A 31 -9.34 0.43 14.63
C LEU A 31 -8.77 0.88 13.29
N GLU A 32 -7.45 1.02 13.22
CA GLU A 32 -6.72 1.37 12.01
C GLU A 32 -5.91 0.16 11.51
N LEU A 33 -6.18 -0.26 10.28
CA LEU A 33 -5.39 -1.25 9.56
C LEU A 33 -4.64 -0.55 8.43
N ASN A 34 -3.35 -0.34 8.60
CA ASN A 34 -2.46 0.16 7.56
C ASN A 34 -1.75 -1.01 6.89
N ALA A 35 -2.16 -1.37 5.67
CA ALA A 35 -1.61 -2.48 4.89
C ALA A 35 -0.59 -2.02 3.83
N THR A 36 0.13 -0.92 4.09
CA THR A 36 1.15 -0.32 3.23
C THR A 36 0.65 -0.11 1.79
N ILE A 37 0.91 -1.08 0.91
CA ILE A 37 0.55 -1.05 -0.52
C ILE A 37 -0.96 -1.14 -0.71
N LEU A 38 -1.66 -1.88 0.15
CA LEU A 38 -3.11 -2.08 0.03
C LEU A 38 -3.92 -0.93 0.63
N GLY A 39 -3.24 0.04 1.24
CA GLY A 39 -3.83 1.26 1.78
C GLY A 39 -4.14 1.21 3.27
N LYS A 40 -4.83 2.25 3.74
CA LYS A 40 -5.16 2.46 5.16
C LYS A 40 -6.68 2.44 5.36
N PHE A 41 -7.12 1.50 6.18
CA PHE A 41 -8.52 1.26 6.52
C PHE A 41 -8.75 1.70 7.96
N VAL A 42 -9.69 2.62 8.15
CA VAL A 42 -10.11 3.08 9.47
C VAL A 42 -11.53 2.59 9.72
N PHE A 43 -11.74 1.97 10.88
CA PHE A 43 -13.02 1.46 11.34
C PHE A 43 -13.36 2.10 12.67
N LEU A 44 -14.60 2.56 12.80
CA LEU A 44 -15.15 3.00 14.07
C LEU A 44 -15.83 1.81 14.74
N SER A 45 -16.05 1.88 16.05
CA SER A 45 -16.64 0.78 16.83
C SER A 45 -17.97 0.29 16.22
N GLY A 46 -18.86 1.22 15.88
CA GLY A 46 -20.16 0.91 15.26
C GLY A 46 -20.09 0.40 13.82
N ASP A 47 -18.91 0.43 13.19
CA ASP A 47 -18.75 -0.10 11.83
C ASP A 47 -18.39 -1.59 11.81
N ILE A 48 -17.93 -2.14 12.94
CA ILE A 48 -17.53 -3.53 13.07
C ILE A 48 -18.72 -4.38 13.49
N VAL A 49 -19.02 -5.40 12.69
CA VAL A 49 -20.08 -6.37 12.98
C VAL A 49 -19.57 -7.43 13.94
N SER A 50 -18.37 -7.97 13.65
CA SER A 50 -17.75 -9.02 14.45
C SER A 50 -16.29 -9.23 14.06
N PHE A 51 -15.57 -9.93 14.94
CA PHE A 51 -14.26 -10.50 14.66
C PHE A 51 -14.34 -12.01 14.68
N ASP A 52 -13.57 -12.66 13.82
CA ASP A 52 -13.49 -14.11 13.78
C ASP A 52 -12.04 -14.56 13.60
N THR A 53 -11.69 -15.69 14.19
CA THR A 53 -10.38 -16.30 14.03
C THR A 53 -10.37 -17.07 12.72
N LEU A 54 -9.50 -16.65 11.79
CA LEU A 54 -9.23 -17.41 10.59
C LEU A 54 -8.01 -18.28 10.83
N ASN A 55 -8.25 -19.56 11.05
CA ASN A 55 -7.21 -20.57 11.09
C ASN A 55 -7.03 -21.13 9.67
N SER A 56 -5.91 -20.82 9.04
CA SER A 56 -5.52 -21.44 7.77
C SER A 56 -4.48 -22.52 8.03
N ILE A 57 -4.39 -23.52 7.16
CA ILE A 57 -3.38 -24.57 7.26
C ILE A 57 -1.97 -23.93 7.20
N GLY A 58 -1.16 -24.10 8.25
CA GLY A 58 0.21 -23.57 8.37
C GLY A 58 0.37 -22.37 9.32
N LYS A 59 1.40 -21.52 9.11
CA LYS A 59 1.70 -20.33 9.95
C LYS A 59 0.78 -19.11 9.69
N TYR A 60 -0.23 -19.26 8.86
CA TYR A 60 -1.09 -18.15 8.39
C TYR A 60 -2.40 -18.08 9.18
N ASN A 61 -2.29 -17.81 10.47
CA ASN A 61 -3.43 -17.49 11.31
C ASN A 61 -3.76 -15.99 11.20
N GLY A 62 -5.01 -15.61 11.41
CA GLY A 62 -5.41 -14.21 11.32
C GLY A 62 -6.74 -13.90 11.98
N VAL A 63 -7.02 -12.60 12.11
CA VAL A 63 -8.31 -12.08 12.57
C VAL A 63 -9.04 -11.55 11.35
N ARG A 64 -10.19 -12.12 11.03
CA ARG A 64 -11.11 -11.59 10.03
C ARG A 64 -11.96 -10.50 10.69
N ILE A 65 -12.09 -9.39 9.99
CA ILE A 65 -12.82 -8.21 10.42
C ILE A 65 -14.07 -8.09 9.55
N TYR A 66 -15.24 -8.34 10.13
CA TYR A 66 -16.52 -8.11 9.45
C TYR A 66 -16.97 -6.68 9.72
N HIS A 67 -17.32 -5.94 8.66
CA HIS A 67 -17.65 -4.53 8.77
C HIS A 67 -18.79 -4.12 7.81
N ILE A 68 -19.41 -2.98 8.08
CA ILE A 68 -20.45 -2.37 7.24
C ILE A 68 -20.00 -1.13 6.47
N VAL A 69 -18.72 -0.74 6.60
CA VAL A 69 -18.18 0.47 5.92
C VAL A 69 -18.39 0.38 4.39
N PRO A 70 -19.16 1.31 3.78
CA PRO A 70 -19.32 1.35 2.34
C PRO A 70 -18.01 1.62 1.61
N GLY A 71 -17.79 0.96 0.48
CA GLY A 71 -16.60 1.17 -0.36
C GLY A 71 -15.34 0.43 0.11
N TYR A 72 -15.38 -0.24 1.26
CA TYR A 72 -14.36 -1.21 1.65
C TYR A 72 -14.69 -2.60 1.10
N ASN A 73 -13.67 -3.44 0.93
CA ASN A 73 -13.90 -4.82 0.53
C ASN A 73 -14.35 -5.66 1.73
N GLU A 74 -15.41 -6.44 1.60
CA GLU A 74 -15.96 -7.28 2.68
C GLU A 74 -14.94 -8.21 3.35
N LYS A 75 -13.92 -8.67 2.59
CA LYS A 75 -12.89 -9.59 3.12
C LYS A 75 -11.69 -8.79 3.59
N VAL A 76 -11.71 -8.37 4.86
CA VAL A 76 -10.56 -7.78 5.55
C VAL A 76 -10.02 -8.78 6.58
N VAL A 77 -8.74 -9.15 6.45
CA VAL A 77 -8.06 -10.04 7.40
C VAL A 77 -6.75 -9.44 7.82
N PHE A 78 -6.44 -9.47 9.11
CA PHE A 78 -5.11 -9.18 9.65
C PHE A 78 -4.42 -10.48 10.03
N TRP A 79 -3.26 -10.76 9.43
CA TRP A 79 -2.50 -11.97 9.69
C TRP A 79 -1.64 -11.81 10.95
N THR A 80 -1.85 -12.71 11.91
CA THR A 80 -1.15 -12.75 13.19
C THR A 80 -1.02 -14.19 13.69
N PRO A 81 0.11 -14.59 14.29
CA PRO A 81 0.27 -15.94 14.83
C PRO A 81 -0.70 -16.26 15.98
N LYS A 82 -1.20 -15.24 16.70
CA LYS A 82 -2.05 -15.40 17.89
C LYS A 82 -3.38 -14.64 17.75
N PRO A 83 -4.29 -15.08 16.87
CA PRO A 83 -5.52 -14.33 16.55
C PRO A 83 -6.49 -14.25 17.73
N ALA A 84 -6.65 -15.33 18.51
CA ALA A 84 -7.53 -15.34 19.68
C ALA A 84 -7.09 -14.33 20.75
N GLN A 85 -5.77 -14.23 21.00
CA GLN A 85 -5.22 -13.26 21.94
C GLN A 85 -5.43 -11.82 21.45
N LEU A 86 -5.28 -11.57 20.15
CA LEU A 86 -5.54 -10.26 19.57
C LEU A 86 -7.00 -9.85 19.76
N ILE A 87 -7.96 -10.74 19.51
CA ILE A 87 -9.39 -10.46 19.73
C ILE A 87 -9.63 -10.10 21.20
N GLN A 88 -9.10 -10.88 22.14
CA GLN A 88 -9.21 -10.58 23.57
C GLN A 88 -8.63 -9.21 23.94
N GLN A 89 -7.46 -8.88 23.38
CA GLN A 89 -6.85 -7.57 23.59
C GLN A 89 -7.74 -6.45 23.02
N ILE A 90 -8.30 -6.61 21.82
CA ILE A 90 -9.25 -5.64 21.24
C ILE A 90 -10.44 -5.41 22.16
N HIS A 91 -11.03 -6.48 22.72
CA HIS A 91 -12.09 -6.33 23.72
C HIS A 91 -11.63 -5.57 24.96
N ALA A 92 -10.41 -5.84 25.45
CA ALA A 92 -9.85 -5.17 26.62
C ALA A 92 -9.55 -3.67 26.42
N THR A 93 -9.46 -3.18 25.18
CA THR A 93 -9.35 -1.72 24.90
C THR A 93 -10.66 -0.96 25.10
N GLY A 94 -11.79 -1.67 25.19
CA GLY A 94 -13.12 -1.07 25.20
C GLY A 94 -13.61 -0.59 23.83
N PHE A 95 -12.88 -0.87 22.73
CA PHE A 95 -13.28 -0.51 21.37
C PHE A 95 -14.67 -1.02 21.00
N ILE A 96 -14.97 -2.31 21.26
CA ILE A 96 -16.28 -2.90 20.94
C ILE A 96 -17.41 -2.34 21.80
N SER A 97 -17.11 -2.00 23.07
CA SER A 97 -18.10 -1.48 24.00
C SER A 97 -18.36 0.02 23.81
N ASN A 98 -17.63 0.68 22.91
CA ASN A 98 -17.80 2.09 22.62
C ASN A 98 -19.03 2.31 21.74
N THR A 99 -20.15 2.67 22.36
CA THR A 99 -21.41 2.98 21.67
C THR A 99 -21.52 4.44 21.21
N GLY A 100 -20.44 5.22 21.34
CA GLY A 100 -20.41 6.58 20.84
C GLY A 100 -20.69 6.61 19.34
N ILE A 101 -21.81 7.21 18.93
CA ILE A 101 -22.14 7.40 17.52
C ILE A 101 -21.18 8.45 16.97
N PRO A 102 -20.23 8.07 16.09
CA PRO A 102 -19.29 9.03 15.54
C PRO A 102 -20.06 10.01 14.65
N SER A 103 -19.76 11.31 14.78
CA SER A 103 -20.36 12.33 13.92
C SER A 103 -20.18 11.98 12.44
N ALA A 104 -21.23 12.17 11.62
CA ALA A 104 -21.18 11.93 10.18
C ALA A 104 -20.07 12.73 9.47
N ASN A 105 -19.65 13.85 10.07
CA ASN A 105 -18.59 14.73 9.56
C ASN A 105 -17.21 14.46 10.17
N SER A 106 -17.02 13.36 10.91
CA SER A 106 -15.73 13.07 11.53
C SER A 106 -14.62 12.86 10.47
N PRO A 107 -13.36 13.17 10.80
CA PRO A 107 -12.24 12.89 9.90
C PRO A 107 -12.17 11.43 9.43
N GLU A 108 -12.52 10.48 10.31
CA GLU A 108 -12.55 9.04 10.02
C GLU A 108 -13.60 8.69 8.97
N ARG A 109 -14.79 9.31 9.03
CA ARG A 109 -15.85 9.13 8.02
C ARG A 109 -15.41 9.63 6.64
N LYS A 110 -14.66 10.75 6.58
CA LYS A 110 -14.07 11.23 5.33
C LYS A 110 -13.04 10.26 4.77
N LEU A 111 -12.19 9.67 5.63
CA LEU A 111 -11.22 8.64 5.22
C LEU A 111 -11.91 7.38 4.70
N GLN A 112 -13.02 6.97 5.31
CA GLN A 112 -13.82 5.83 4.87
C GLN A 112 -14.45 6.08 3.49
N ALA A 113 -15.06 7.26 3.30
CA ALA A 113 -15.65 7.65 2.02
C ALA A 113 -14.62 7.72 0.88
N ALA A 114 -13.38 8.11 1.18
CA ALA A 114 -12.29 8.10 0.21
C ALA A 114 -11.85 6.68 -0.19
N GLY A 115 -12.26 5.64 0.55
CA GLY A 115 -11.87 4.24 0.35
C GLY A 115 -10.44 3.94 0.80
N GLY A 116 -10.09 2.66 0.92
CA GLY A 116 -8.82 2.22 1.53
C GLY A 116 -7.54 2.65 0.80
N PHE A 117 -7.55 2.66 -0.54
CA PHE A 117 -6.36 3.01 -1.33
C PHE A 117 -6.13 4.54 -1.36
N PRO A 118 -4.95 5.03 -0.95
CA PRO A 118 -4.71 6.46 -0.72
C PRO A 118 -4.46 7.29 -1.98
N LEU A 119 -4.04 6.68 -3.10
CA LEU A 119 -3.79 7.41 -4.35
C LEU A 119 -5.08 7.69 -5.13
N ARG A 120 -5.13 8.83 -5.82
CA ARG A 120 -6.16 9.09 -6.83
C ARG A 120 -6.03 8.12 -7.99
N LYS A 121 -7.16 7.66 -8.53
CA LYS A 121 -7.18 6.75 -9.70
C LYS A 121 -6.45 7.39 -10.89
N SER A 122 -6.65 8.69 -11.12
CA SER A 122 -5.98 9.43 -12.20
C SER A 122 -4.46 9.40 -12.07
N ALA A 123 -3.92 9.66 -10.88
CA ALA A 123 -2.47 9.63 -10.64
C ALA A 123 -1.89 8.23 -10.89
N ALA A 124 -2.57 7.18 -10.43
CA ALA A 124 -2.15 5.79 -10.68
C ALA A 124 -2.19 5.44 -12.17
N ILE A 125 -3.25 5.83 -12.89
CA ILE A 125 -3.40 5.60 -14.33
C ILE A 125 -2.28 6.32 -15.10
N ILE A 126 -2.02 7.59 -14.82
CA ILE A 126 -0.97 8.37 -15.49
C ILE A 126 0.40 7.71 -15.26
N ALA A 127 0.72 7.32 -14.03
CA ALA A 127 1.98 6.66 -13.72
C ALA A 127 2.15 5.34 -14.51
N VAL A 128 1.09 4.52 -14.58
CA VAL A 128 1.10 3.25 -15.35
C VAL A 128 1.23 3.51 -16.85
N VAL A 129 0.52 4.50 -17.40
CA VAL A 129 0.59 4.83 -18.83
C VAL A 129 1.98 5.32 -19.21
N VAL A 130 2.55 6.28 -18.46
CA VAL A 130 3.89 6.81 -18.71
C VAL A 130 4.94 5.68 -18.63
N TRP A 131 4.83 4.82 -17.62
CA TRP A 131 5.71 3.66 -17.48
C TRP A 131 5.62 2.72 -18.69
N ASN A 132 4.41 2.36 -19.12
CA ASN A 132 4.21 1.44 -20.25
C ASN A 132 4.69 2.06 -21.56
N VAL A 133 4.46 3.35 -21.81
CA VAL A 133 4.97 4.03 -23.01
C VAL A 133 6.50 3.95 -23.08
N LEU A 134 7.19 4.25 -21.98
CA LEU A 134 8.65 4.16 -21.93
C LEU A 134 9.12 2.72 -22.12
N PHE A 135 8.50 1.76 -21.42
CA PHE A 135 8.88 0.35 -21.54
C PHE A 135 8.66 -0.22 -22.95
N ILE A 136 7.50 0.05 -23.57
CA ILE A 136 7.18 -0.37 -24.94
C ILE A 136 8.11 0.30 -25.93
N SER A 137 8.43 1.59 -25.75
CA SER A 137 9.40 2.29 -26.61
C SER A 137 10.78 1.62 -26.57
N GLY A 138 11.21 1.16 -25.40
CA GLY A 138 12.40 0.34 -25.24
C GLY A 138 12.33 -0.97 -26.04
N ILE A 139 11.27 -1.76 -25.86
CA ILE A 139 11.10 -3.03 -26.58
C ILE A 139 11.05 -2.81 -28.11
N ALA A 140 10.28 -1.83 -28.55
CA ALA A 140 10.18 -1.47 -29.96
C ALA A 140 11.54 -1.08 -30.54
N SER A 141 12.38 -0.37 -29.77
CA SER A 141 13.73 -0.02 -30.21
C SER A 141 14.59 -1.26 -30.48
N ILE A 142 14.51 -2.32 -29.65
CA ILE A 142 15.25 -3.58 -29.88
C ILE A 142 14.84 -4.20 -31.22
N ILE A 143 13.52 -4.28 -31.47
CA ILE A 143 12.97 -4.89 -32.68
C ILE A 143 13.38 -4.09 -33.92
N LEU A 144 13.29 -2.76 -33.87
CA LEU A 144 13.56 -1.87 -35.01
C LEU A 144 15.06 -1.72 -35.32
N THR A 145 15.94 -2.00 -34.37
CA THR A 145 17.39 -1.80 -34.51
C THR A 145 18.19 -3.11 -34.56
N ASN A 146 17.53 -4.23 -34.87
CA ASN A 146 18.15 -5.56 -34.94
C ASN A 146 18.93 -5.94 -33.66
N GLY A 147 18.36 -5.63 -32.49
CA GLY A 147 18.95 -6.03 -31.20
C GLY A 147 19.86 -5.00 -30.53
N ASN A 148 19.89 -3.73 -30.97
CA ASN A 148 20.67 -2.71 -30.27
C ASN A 148 20.05 -2.39 -28.89
N MET A 149 20.73 -2.86 -27.85
CA MET A 149 20.27 -2.74 -26.46
C MET A 149 20.43 -1.34 -25.86
N LYS A 150 21.19 -0.42 -26.50
CA LYS A 150 21.48 0.90 -25.92
C LYS A 150 20.21 1.75 -25.74
N LEU A 151 19.32 1.74 -26.74
CA LEU A 151 18.07 2.50 -26.68
C LEU A 151 17.08 1.89 -25.68
N PHE A 152 17.00 0.56 -25.60
CA PHE A 152 16.23 -0.12 -24.57
C PHE A 152 16.70 0.25 -23.16
N GLN A 153 18.01 0.20 -22.94
CA GLN A 153 18.58 0.56 -21.65
C GLN A 153 18.29 2.01 -21.28
N LEU A 154 18.41 2.95 -22.23
CA LEU A 154 18.07 4.35 -21.99
C LEU A 154 16.60 4.50 -21.59
N ALA A 155 15.68 3.85 -22.31
CA ALA A 155 14.26 3.89 -22.01
C ALA A 155 13.93 3.25 -20.65
N ALA A 156 14.54 2.12 -20.32
CA ALA A 156 14.38 1.44 -19.04
C ALA A 156 14.91 2.29 -17.87
N SER A 157 16.11 2.87 -18.01
CA SER A 157 16.70 3.78 -17.03
C SER A 157 15.86 5.04 -16.84
N ALA A 158 15.34 5.62 -17.92
CA ALA A 158 14.44 6.77 -17.85
C ALA A 158 13.13 6.45 -17.11
N ALA A 159 12.53 5.28 -17.37
CA ALA A 159 11.34 4.83 -16.65
C ALA A 159 11.60 4.68 -15.14
N LEU A 160 12.72 4.05 -14.76
CA LEU A 160 13.11 3.89 -13.37
C LEU A 160 13.41 5.22 -12.69
N ALA A 161 14.14 6.11 -13.35
CA ALA A 161 14.43 7.46 -12.85
C ALA A 161 13.14 8.26 -12.63
N LEU A 162 12.18 8.16 -13.55
CA LEU A 162 10.88 8.80 -13.43
C LEU A 162 10.07 8.25 -12.26
N LEU A 163 10.11 6.94 -12.02
CA LEU A 163 9.46 6.31 -10.86
C LEU A 163 10.08 6.76 -9.52
N ILE A 164 11.40 6.87 -9.46
CA ILE A 164 12.11 7.43 -8.30
C ILE A 164 11.71 8.89 -8.10
N MET A 165 11.74 9.69 -9.16
CA MET A 165 11.38 11.11 -9.11
C MET A 165 9.92 11.32 -8.68
N PHE A 166 8.98 10.55 -9.23
CA PHE A 166 7.58 10.56 -8.82
C PHE A 166 7.42 10.25 -7.33
N SER A 167 8.16 9.25 -6.83
CA SER A 167 8.12 8.85 -5.42
C SER A 167 8.69 9.92 -4.50
N LEU A 168 9.81 10.54 -4.89
CA LEU A 168 10.45 11.63 -4.14
C LEU A 168 9.57 12.89 -4.15
N LEU A 169 9.03 13.28 -5.30
CA LEU A 169 8.13 14.43 -5.41
C LEU A 169 6.87 14.23 -4.56
N THR A 170 6.30 13.03 -4.55
CA THR A 170 5.16 12.70 -3.69
C THR A 170 5.53 12.78 -2.21
N MET A 171 6.77 12.46 -1.85
CA MET A 171 7.21 12.45 -0.46
C MET A 171 7.57 13.84 0.08
N PHE A 172 8.20 14.68 -0.74
CA PHE A 172 8.80 15.94 -0.30
C PHE A 172 8.04 17.19 -0.77
N SER A 173 7.21 17.10 -1.82
CA SER A 173 6.41 18.23 -2.30
C SER A 173 4.95 18.10 -1.88
N LYS A 174 4.51 18.95 -0.94
CA LYS A 174 3.11 19.01 -0.50
C LYS A 174 2.14 19.26 -1.68
N SER A 175 2.53 20.12 -2.61
CA SER A 175 1.72 20.45 -3.79
C SER A 175 1.60 19.28 -4.76
N PHE A 176 2.67 18.48 -4.93
CA PHE A 176 2.61 17.28 -5.76
C PHE A 176 1.83 16.17 -5.05
N ALA A 177 2.08 15.97 -3.75
CA ALA A 177 1.34 15.03 -2.91
C ALA A 177 -0.17 15.29 -2.95
N ALA A 178 -0.62 16.55 -2.87
CA ALA A 178 -2.03 16.91 -2.93
C ALA A 178 -2.71 16.54 -4.27
N LYS A 179 -1.94 16.52 -5.38
CA LYS A 179 -2.43 16.08 -6.70
C LYS A 179 -2.47 14.55 -6.83
N VAL A 180 -1.57 13.85 -6.14
CA VAL A 180 -1.41 12.40 -6.22
C VAL A 180 -2.33 11.67 -5.23
N LEU A 181 -2.46 12.20 -4.01
CA LEU A 181 -3.25 11.65 -2.92
C LEU A 181 -4.71 12.07 -3.01
N LYS A 182 -5.60 11.21 -2.52
CA LYS A 182 -7.00 11.57 -2.30
C LYS A 182 -7.11 12.63 -1.18
N GLU A 183 -8.22 13.35 -1.17
CA GLU A 183 -8.50 14.34 -0.12
C GLU A 183 -8.52 13.69 1.26
N GLY A 184 -7.96 14.40 2.25
CA GLY A 184 -7.82 13.89 3.62
C GLY A 184 -6.73 12.82 3.83
N ARG A 185 -6.02 12.39 2.78
CA ARG A 185 -4.89 11.45 2.89
C ARG A 185 -3.57 12.19 3.06
N GLU A 186 -2.65 11.57 3.78
CA GLU A 186 -1.34 12.11 4.05
C GLU A 186 -0.23 11.29 3.38
N VAL A 187 0.93 11.91 3.17
CA VAL A 187 2.13 11.22 2.68
C VAL A 187 2.53 10.08 3.63
N SER A 188 2.29 10.25 4.93
CA SER A 188 2.52 9.25 5.97
C SER A 188 1.81 7.92 5.68
N ASP A 189 0.64 7.95 5.02
CA ASP A 189 -0.13 6.76 4.65
C ASP A 189 0.58 5.89 3.60
N ILE A 190 1.38 6.49 2.71
CA ILE A 190 2.09 5.78 1.63
C ILE A 190 3.62 5.83 1.75
N LYS A 191 4.17 6.49 2.78
CA LYS A 191 5.62 6.72 2.89
C LYS A 191 6.43 5.43 2.77
N LYS A 192 6.01 4.37 3.46
CA LYS A 192 6.66 3.05 3.39
C LYS A 192 6.64 2.47 1.97
N PHE A 193 5.52 2.61 1.26
CA PHE A 193 5.38 2.16 -0.12
C PHE A 193 6.27 2.97 -1.08
N LEU A 194 6.31 4.31 -0.93
CA LEU A 194 7.17 5.16 -1.74
C LEU A 194 8.66 4.84 -1.54
N ILE A 195 9.08 4.63 -0.28
CA ILE A 195 10.46 4.20 0.02
C ILE A 195 10.77 2.84 -0.61
N PHE A 196 9.84 1.89 -0.51
CA PHE A 196 9.98 0.58 -1.14
C PHE A 196 10.14 0.68 -2.66
N LEU A 197 9.33 1.51 -3.34
CA LEU A 197 9.48 1.77 -4.77
C LEU A 197 10.84 2.37 -5.12
N ILE A 198 11.32 3.34 -4.34
CA ILE A 198 12.63 3.96 -4.55
C ILE A 198 13.74 2.92 -4.44
N ILE A 199 13.71 2.06 -3.40
CA ILE A 199 14.73 1.03 -3.18
C ILE A 199 14.75 0.04 -4.35
N ILE A 200 13.60 -0.48 -4.77
CA ILE A 200 13.53 -1.42 -5.90
C ILE A 200 13.99 -0.75 -7.18
N ALA A 201 13.52 0.47 -7.46
CA ALA A 201 13.86 1.16 -8.69
C ALA A 201 15.36 1.50 -8.75
N ALA A 202 15.95 1.95 -7.64
CA ALA A 202 17.37 2.21 -7.54
C ALA A 202 18.20 0.93 -7.72
N PHE A 203 17.79 -0.17 -7.08
CA PHE A 203 18.42 -1.47 -7.26
C PHE A 203 18.37 -1.92 -8.72
N MET A 204 17.21 -1.84 -9.38
CA MET A 204 17.07 -2.18 -10.79
C MET A 204 17.95 -1.30 -11.70
N LEU A 205 18.03 0.00 -11.42
CA LEU A 205 18.82 0.96 -12.20
C LEU A 205 20.32 0.65 -12.10
N VAL A 206 20.81 0.30 -10.90
CA VAL A 206 22.18 -0.17 -10.69
C VAL A 206 22.45 -1.45 -11.50
N ASN A 207 21.55 -2.44 -11.44
CA ASN A 207 21.70 -3.69 -12.19
C ASN A 207 21.74 -3.45 -13.71
N PHE A 208 20.86 -2.60 -14.25
CA PHE A 208 20.89 -2.26 -15.69
C PHE A 208 22.16 -1.53 -16.10
N THR A 209 22.74 -0.73 -15.21
CA THR A 209 24.02 -0.03 -15.46
C THR A 209 25.18 -1.02 -15.49
N PHE A 210 25.24 -1.97 -14.55
CA PHE A 210 26.24 -3.04 -14.55
C PHE A 210 26.13 -3.95 -15.77
N LEU A 211 24.91 -4.35 -16.12
CA LEU A 211 24.66 -5.18 -17.30
C LEU A 211 25.21 -4.52 -18.57
N ALA A 212 24.99 -3.22 -18.72
CA ALA A 212 25.47 -2.48 -19.88
C ALA A 212 26.98 -2.29 -19.90
N ALA A 213 27.61 -2.08 -18.74
CA ALA A 213 29.06 -2.05 -18.65
C ALA A 213 29.66 -3.39 -19.08
N ALA A 214 29.09 -4.51 -18.62
CA ALA A 214 29.55 -5.86 -18.96
C ALA A 214 29.40 -6.20 -20.46
N PHE A 215 28.37 -5.69 -21.13
CA PHE A 215 28.18 -5.89 -22.57
C PHE A 215 28.87 -4.84 -23.46
N SER A 216 29.60 -3.89 -22.87
CA SER A 216 30.34 -2.86 -23.60
C SER A 216 31.83 -3.16 -23.79
N GLU A 217 32.34 -4.27 -23.24
CA GLU A 217 33.71 -4.70 -23.53
C GLU A 217 33.80 -5.34 -24.92
N PRO A 218 34.67 -4.81 -25.81
CA PRO A 218 34.92 -5.40 -27.11
C PRO A 218 35.81 -6.64 -26.96
N TYR A 219 35.37 -7.79 -27.49
CA TYR A 219 36.27 -8.83 -27.95
C TYR A 219 36.81 -8.47 -29.34
#